data_AF-K0J8N1-F1
#
_entry.id   AF-K0J8N1-F1
#
_cell.length_a   1.000
_cell.length_b   1.000
_cell.length_c   1.000
_cell.angle_alpha   90.00
_cell.angle_beta   90.00
_cell.angle_gamma   90.00
#
_symmetry.space_group_name_H-M   'P 1'
#
loop_
_entity.id
_entity.type
_entity.pdbx_description
1 polymer ?
#
loop_
_entity_poly.entity_id
_entity_poly.type
_entity_poly.pdbx_seq_one_letter_code
_entity_poly.pdbx_strand_id
1 'polypeptide(L)'
;LQGRHEVNDHHPEISEDRLFFFEKQEVIVRDFTAEGFILDIGGEGRGVIGELKGEQVIAIDPSKRELEGAAAGPLKIIMDATNLQFLDRTFSTATSFYTLMYIKGTDDHKKAFSEVFRVLTSSGDS
;
A
#
# COMPACT_ATOMS: atom_id res chain seq x y z
N LEU A 1 10.76 -16.99 -49.54
CA LEU A 1 9.60 -17.30 -48.69
C LEU A 1 9.90 -16.81 -47.28
N GLN A 2 9.09 -15.83 -46.84
CA GLN A 2 8.76 -15.41 -45.47
C GLN A 2 9.92 -15.00 -44.55
N GLY A 3 10.04 -13.76 -44.06
CA GLY A 3 8.99 -12.80 -43.69
C GLY A 3 9.01 -12.68 -42.16
N ARG A 4 9.94 -11.88 -41.62
CA ARG A 4 9.95 -11.53 -40.19
C ARG A 4 8.73 -10.65 -39.93
N HIS A 5 7.78 -11.15 -39.14
CA HIS A 5 6.74 -10.33 -38.55
C HIS A 5 7.38 -9.49 -37.44
N GLU A 6 7.62 -8.21 -37.72
CA GLU A 6 7.73 -7.19 -36.68
C GLU A 6 6.35 -7.01 -36.07
N VAL A 7 6.19 -7.41 -34.81
CA VAL A 7 5.00 -7.09 -34.02
C VAL A 7 5.16 -5.63 -33.62
N ASN A 8 4.49 -4.75 -34.36
CA ASN A 8 4.42 -3.34 -34.04
C ASN A 8 3.28 -3.16 -33.03
N ASP A 9 3.58 -3.31 -31.73
CA ASP A 9 2.66 -3.05 -30.62
C ASP A 9 2.45 -1.53 -30.46
N HIS A 10 1.86 -0.89 -31.47
CA HIS A 10 1.32 0.44 -31.31
C HIS A 10 0.00 0.32 -30.55
N HIS A 11 0.03 0.61 -29.25
CA HIS A 11 -1.18 0.95 -28.51
C HIS A 11 -1.95 2.03 -29.30
N PRO A 12 -3.24 1.83 -29.58
CA PRO A 12 -4.02 2.83 -30.31
C PRO A 12 -4.01 4.15 -29.54
N GLU A 13 -3.78 5.26 -30.24
CA GLU A 13 -3.85 6.60 -29.64
C GLU A 13 -5.21 6.79 -28.97
N ILE A 14 -5.18 7.25 -27.71
CA ILE A 14 -6.40 7.57 -26.97
C ILE A 14 -6.96 8.86 -27.56
N SER A 15 -8.20 8.80 -28.05
CA SER A 15 -8.89 9.96 -28.61
C SER A 15 -8.97 11.11 -27.59
N GLU A 16 -8.64 12.34 -28.02
CA GLU A 16 -8.53 13.52 -27.16
C GLU A 16 -9.85 13.86 -26.44
N ASP A 17 -11.01 13.55 -27.04
CA ASP A 17 -12.34 13.74 -26.45
C ASP A 17 -12.62 12.84 -25.23
N ARG A 18 -11.77 11.83 -24.99
CA ARG A 18 -11.80 10.96 -23.81
C ARG A 18 -10.81 11.39 -22.72
N LEU A 19 -9.98 12.40 -22.98
CA LEU A 19 -9.01 12.90 -22.03
C LEU A 19 -9.63 14.02 -21.19
N PHE A 20 -9.69 13.80 -19.88
CA PHE A 20 -10.11 14.80 -18.91
C PHE A 20 -8.86 15.30 -18.16
N PHE A 21 -8.55 16.58 -18.32
CA PHE A 21 -7.45 17.22 -17.61
C PHE A 21 -8.00 17.97 -16.40
N PHE A 22 -7.38 17.75 -15.25
CA PHE A 22 -7.66 18.48 -14.02
C PHE A 22 -6.45 19.34 -13.66
N GLU A 23 -6.67 20.48 -13.02
CA GLU A 23 -5.57 21.27 -12.47
C GLU A 23 -4.84 20.49 -11.38
N LYS A 24 -3.52 20.72 -11.25
CA LYS A 24 -2.70 20.11 -10.21
C LYS A 24 -3.32 20.38 -8.84
N GLN A 25 -3.56 19.32 -8.07
CA GLN A 25 -4.03 19.41 -6.69
C GLN A 25 -2.84 19.20 -5.73
N GLU A 26 -2.79 20.01 -4.67
CA GLU A 26 -1.84 19.84 -3.57
C GLU A 26 -2.63 19.55 -2.29
N VAL A 27 -2.31 18.45 -1.62
CA VAL A 27 -2.98 18.02 -0.39
C VAL A 27 -1.95 17.88 0.71
N ILE A 28 -2.23 18.50 1.86
CA ILE A 28 -1.41 18.36 3.07
C ILE A 28 -1.91 17.15 3.84
N VAL A 29 -1.08 16.12 3.96
CA VAL A 29 -1.31 15.02 4.90
C VAL A 29 -0.87 15.50 6.27
N ARG A 30 -1.84 15.78 7.14
CA ARG A 30 -1.57 16.20 8.52
C ARG A 30 -1.17 15.00 9.37
N ASP A 31 -0.44 15.29 10.43
CA ASP A 31 -0.15 14.30 11.45
C ASP A 31 -1.44 13.83 12.17
N PHE A 32 -1.39 12.63 12.76
CA PHE A 32 -2.50 12.01 13.49
C PHE A 32 -2.00 11.29 14.74
N THR A 33 -2.84 11.18 15.77
CA THR A 33 -2.45 10.45 16.99
C THR A 33 -2.49 8.94 16.75
N ALA A 34 -1.46 8.23 17.19
CA ALA A 34 -1.40 6.77 17.21
C ALA A 34 -0.64 6.31 18.44
N GLU A 35 -1.13 5.24 19.06
CA GLU A 35 -0.46 4.58 20.19
C GLU A 35 0.36 3.40 19.68
N GLY A 36 1.50 3.14 20.33
CA GLY A 36 2.39 2.04 19.92
C GLY A 36 2.86 2.15 18.47
N PHE A 37 3.05 1.00 17.83
CA PHE A 37 3.44 0.92 16.43
C PHE A 37 2.24 1.03 15.50
N ILE A 38 2.45 1.61 14.31
CA ILE A 38 1.49 1.68 13.22
C ILE A 38 1.81 0.58 12.21
N LEU A 39 0.83 -0.25 11.86
CA LEU A 39 0.97 -1.21 10.77
C LEU A 39 0.64 -0.53 9.44
N ASP A 40 1.60 -0.40 8.53
CA ASP A 40 1.39 0.18 7.21
C ASP A 40 1.39 -0.90 6.12
N ILE A 41 0.23 -1.13 5.51
CA ILE A 41 0.00 -2.18 4.50
C ILE A 41 0.39 -1.67 3.12
N GLY A 42 1.37 -2.33 2.50
CA GLY A 42 2.01 -1.87 1.27
C GLY A 42 2.69 -0.53 1.51
N GLY A 43 3.61 -0.49 2.47
CA GLY A 43 4.35 0.73 2.81
C GLY A 43 5.27 1.24 1.68
N GLU A 44 5.21 0.61 0.51
CA GLU A 44 5.76 1.12 -0.73
C GLU A 44 4.69 1.93 -1.50
N GLY A 45 4.96 3.22 -1.64
CA GLY A 45 4.11 4.12 -2.45
C GLY A 45 4.58 5.57 -2.44
N ARG A 46 5.85 5.80 -2.05
CA ARG A 46 6.46 7.03 -1.47
C ARG A 46 6.60 7.01 0.05
N GLY A 47 6.05 6.01 0.73
CA GLY A 47 6.22 5.84 2.17
C GLY A 47 5.64 6.99 2.98
N VAL A 48 4.52 7.59 2.55
CA VAL A 48 3.92 8.79 3.18
C VAL A 48 3.79 8.64 4.70
N ILE A 49 3.29 7.48 5.15
CA ILE A 49 3.17 7.21 6.59
C ILE A 49 4.54 7.02 7.22
N GLY A 50 5.46 6.33 6.56
CA GLY A 50 6.85 6.20 6.99
C GLY A 50 7.62 7.53 7.08
N GLU A 51 7.39 8.47 6.16
CA GLU A 51 7.95 9.82 6.19
C GLU A 51 7.34 10.64 7.33
N LEU A 52 6.03 10.49 7.56
CA LEU A 52 5.29 11.22 8.60
C LEU A 52 5.59 10.72 10.02
N LYS A 53 5.78 9.41 10.19
CA LYS A 53 5.81 8.72 11.49
C LYS A 53 7.12 7.98 11.79
N GLY A 54 8.02 7.86 10.82
CA GLY A 54 9.36 7.32 11.00
C GLY A 54 9.38 5.95 11.67
N GLU A 55 10.15 5.84 12.76
CA GLU A 55 10.36 4.61 13.53
C GLU A 55 9.09 4.07 14.22
N GLN A 56 8.01 4.86 14.29
CA GLN A 56 6.72 4.38 14.80
C GLN A 56 6.03 3.42 13.82
N VAL A 57 6.52 3.29 12.59
CA VAL A 57 5.87 2.50 11.53
C VAL A 57 6.52 1.13 11.37
N ILE A 58 5.68 0.11 11.28
CA ILE A 58 6.02 -1.21 10.76
C ILE A 58 5.39 -1.32 9.36
N ALA A 59 6.21 -1.15 8.33
CA ALA A 59 5.81 -1.23 6.94
C ALA A 59 5.94 -2.66 6.42
N ILE A 60 4.86 -3.17 5.79
CA ILE A 60 4.89 -4.46 5.12
C ILE A 60 4.67 -4.32 3.62
N ASP A 61 5.34 -5.18 2.86
CA ASP A 61 5.08 -5.39 1.43
C ASP A 61 5.59 -6.78 1.01
N PRO A 62 4.94 -7.51 0.09
CA PRO A 62 5.49 -8.77 -0.43
C PRO A 62 6.77 -8.59 -1.24
N SER A 63 7.04 -7.38 -1.76
CA SER A 63 8.20 -7.07 -2.57
C SER A 63 9.33 -6.45 -1.75
N LYS A 64 10.43 -7.20 -1.61
CA LYS A 64 11.66 -6.70 -0.98
C LYS A 64 12.18 -5.42 -1.64
N ARG A 65 12.17 -5.38 -2.98
CA ARG A 65 12.67 -4.26 -3.77
C ARG A 65 11.94 -2.96 -3.40
N GLU A 66 10.65 -3.08 -3.18
CA GLU A 66 9.77 -1.97 -2.89
C GLU A 66 9.99 -1.43 -1.47
N LEU A 67 10.17 -2.32 -0.50
CA LEU A 67 10.61 -1.93 0.85
C LEU A 67 11.98 -1.27 0.85
N GLU A 68 12.93 -1.76 0.06
CA GLU A 68 14.26 -1.14 -0.06
C GLU A 68 14.19 0.30 -0.60
N GLY A 69 13.22 0.60 -1.48
CA GLY A 69 12.95 1.94 -2.00
C GLY A 69 12.16 2.87 -1.07
N ALA A 70 11.53 2.34 -0.03
CA ALA A 70 10.72 3.14 0.91
C ALA A 70 11.56 4.03 1.84
N ALA A 71 10.90 5.00 2.49
CA ALA A 71 11.53 5.93 3.44
C ALA A 71 12.41 5.26 4.51
N ALA A 72 13.43 5.97 4.98
CA ALA A 72 14.19 5.57 6.16
C ALA A 72 13.38 5.80 7.44
N GLY A 73 13.62 5.00 8.48
CA GLY A 73 12.91 5.11 9.77
C GLY A 73 12.04 3.88 10.07
N PRO A 74 11.03 3.53 9.25
CA PRO A 74 10.16 2.39 9.51
C PRO A 74 10.92 1.06 9.63
N LEU A 75 10.41 0.17 10.48
CA LEU A 75 10.75 -1.24 10.41
C LEU A 75 10.07 -1.85 9.18
N LYS A 76 10.85 -2.49 8.32
CA LYS A 76 10.38 -3.03 7.03
C LYS A 76 10.36 -4.55 7.08
N ILE A 77 9.21 -5.16 6.76
CA ILE A 77 9.03 -6.61 6.81
C ILE A 77 8.43 -7.10 5.49
N ILE A 78 9.07 -8.09 4.87
CA ILE A 78 8.51 -8.73 3.69
C ILE A 78 7.33 -9.62 4.13
N MET A 79 6.11 -9.23 3.79
CA MET A 79 4.90 -9.92 4.24
C MET A 79 3.71 -9.68 3.30
N ASP A 80 2.89 -10.71 3.14
CA ASP A 80 1.62 -10.66 2.41
C ASP A 80 0.49 -10.20 3.35
N ALA A 81 -0.25 -9.17 2.94
CA ALA A 81 -1.35 -8.62 3.72
C ALA A 81 -2.53 -9.61 3.91
N THR A 82 -2.64 -10.63 3.05
CA THR A 82 -3.67 -11.69 3.16
C THR A 82 -3.33 -12.77 4.19
N ASN A 83 -2.13 -12.72 4.78
CA ASN A 83 -1.64 -13.66 5.79
C ASN A 83 -0.64 -12.97 6.73
N LEU A 84 -1.14 -12.10 7.61
CA LEU A 84 -0.33 -11.34 8.54
C LEU A 84 0.24 -12.24 9.63
N GLN A 85 1.56 -12.20 9.83
CA GLN A 85 2.25 -13.03 10.82
C GLN A 85 2.27 -12.40 12.22
N PHE A 86 1.39 -11.44 12.47
CA PHE A 86 1.25 -10.77 13.77
C PHE A 86 0.16 -11.45 14.62
N LEU A 87 0.28 -11.30 15.93
CA LEU A 87 -0.72 -11.78 16.88
C LEU A 87 -2.02 -10.95 16.76
N ASP A 88 -3.12 -11.54 17.20
CA ASP A 88 -4.40 -10.85 17.31
C ASP A 88 -4.28 -9.63 18.23
N ARG A 89 -4.98 -8.53 17.90
CA ARG A 89 -5.04 -7.31 18.71
C ARG A 89 -3.65 -6.74 19.09
N THR A 90 -2.72 -6.74 18.13
CA THR A 90 -1.36 -6.22 18.32
C THR A 90 -1.28 -4.71 18.07
N PHE A 91 -2.05 -4.18 17.12
CA PHE A 91 -1.94 -2.80 16.66
C PHE A 91 -3.19 -2.01 17.02
N SER A 92 -3.02 -0.78 17.50
CA SER A 92 -4.16 0.15 17.65
C SER A 92 -4.44 0.94 16.37
N THR A 93 -3.52 0.93 15.41
CA THR A 93 -3.65 1.70 14.17
C THR A 93 -3.04 0.95 13.00
N ALA A 94 -3.78 0.89 11.89
CA ALA A 94 -3.31 0.39 10.62
C ALA A 94 -3.61 1.40 9.50
N THR A 95 -2.68 1.54 8.56
CA THR A 95 -2.80 2.42 7.39
C THR A 95 -2.61 1.63 6.11
N SER A 96 -3.16 2.16 5.02
CA SER A 96 -2.92 1.65 3.67
C SER A 96 -3.10 2.79 2.67
N PHE A 97 -2.07 3.08 1.89
CA PHE A 97 -2.09 4.18 0.93
C PHE A 97 -1.87 3.64 -0.48
N TYR A 98 -2.92 3.66 -1.32
CA TYR A 98 -2.98 3.07 -2.67
C TYR A 98 -2.77 1.55 -2.80
N THR A 99 -2.31 0.85 -1.77
CA THR A 99 -2.03 -0.60 -1.81
C THR A 99 -3.22 -1.47 -2.18
N LEU A 100 -4.42 -1.12 -1.70
CA LEU A 100 -5.64 -1.88 -1.99
C LEU A 100 -5.93 -1.99 -3.50
N MET A 101 -5.45 -1.04 -4.31
CA MET A 101 -5.61 -1.07 -5.77
C MET A 101 -4.78 -2.19 -6.43
N TYR A 102 -3.71 -2.65 -5.78
CA TYR A 102 -2.78 -3.66 -6.30
C TYR A 102 -3.09 -5.08 -5.80
N ILE A 103 -3.86 -5.20 -4.72
CA ILE A 103 -4.38 -6.50 -4.26
C ILE A 103 -5.40 -6.99 -5.29
N LYS A 104 -5.18 -8.22 -5.79
CA LYS A 104 -5.96 -8.76 -6.92
C LYS A 104 -7.21 -9.47 -6.44
N GLY A 105 -8.35 -8.92 -6.81
CA GLY A 105 -9.64 -9.60 -6.69
C GLY A 105 -10.27 -9.52 -5.31
N THR A 106 -11.59 -9.67 -5.30
CA THR A 106 -12.43 -9.46 -4.13
C THR A 106 -12.10 -10.38 -2.97
N ASP A 107 -11.66 -11.61 -3.24
CA ASP A 107 -11.37 -12.57 -2.18
C ASP A 107 -10.08 -12.24 -1.43
N ASP A 108 -9.06 -11.76 -2.13
CA ASP A 108 -7.82 -11.33 -1.47
C ASP A 108 -8.00 -10.00 -0.74
N HIS A 109 -8.85 -9.10 -1.25
CA HIS A 109 -9.30 -7.94 -0.46
C HIS A 109 -9.96 -8.38 0.84
N LYS A 110 -10.93 -9.30 0.78
CA LYS A 110 -11.61 -9.80 1.99
C LYS A 110 -10.65 -10.42 3.00
N LYS A 111 -9.69 -11.23 2.53
CA LYS A 111 -8.66 -11.82 3.40
C LYS A 111 -7.79 -10.75 4.03
N ALA A 112 -7.29 -9.80 3.23
CA ALA A 112 -6.45 -8.71 3.74
C ALA A 112 -7.20 -7.86 4.78
N PHE A 113 -8.46 -7.50 4.52
CA PHE A 113 -9.28 -6.82 5.52
C PHE A 113 -9.49 -7.67 6.77
N SER A 114 -9.81 -8.96 6.63
CA SER A 114 -9.98 -9.87 7.77
C SER A 114 -8.73 -9.95 8.63
N GLU A 115 -7.55 -10.03 8.02
CA GLU A 115 -6.27 -10.06 8.73
C GLU A 115 -5.98 -8.73 9.42
N VAL A 116 -6.21 -7.59 8.75
CA VAL A 116 -6.07 -6.27 9.37
C VAL A 116 -7.01 -6.14 10.56
N PHE A 117 -8.28 -6.54 10.44
CA PHE A 117 -9.22 -6.54 11.56
C PHE A 117 -8.80 -7.45 12.70
N ARG A 118 -8.22 -8.63 12.41
CA ARG A 118 -7.73 -9.56 13.43
C ARG A 118 -6.59 -8.97 14.26
N VAL A 119 -5.64 -8.30 13.60
CA VAL A 119 -4.47 -7.73 14.28
C VAL A 119 -4.75 -6.37 14.92
N LEU A 120 -5.86 -5.70 14.58
CA LEU A 120 -6.29 -4.47 15.23
C LEU A 120 -6.91 -4.73 16.60
N THR A 121 -6.60 -3.89 17.59
CA THR A 121 -7.31 -3.84 18.87
C THR A 121 -8.75 -3.38 18.63
N SER A 122 -9.70 -3.89 19.40
CA SER A 122 -11.07 -3.39 19.30
C SER A 122 -11.15 -1.97 19.85
N SER A 123 -11.99 -1.12 19.25
CA SER A 123 -12.23 0.23 19.77
C SER A 123 -12.85 0.12 21.17
N GLY A 124 -12.02 0.27 22.22
CA GLY A 124 -12.41 0.07 23.61
C GLY A 124 -11.38 -0.67 24.49
N ASP A 125 -10.31 -1.22 23.91
CA ASP A 125 -9.27 -1.97 24.66
C ASP A 125 -8.15 -1.08 25.28
N SER A 126 -8.34 0.24 25.32
CA SER A 126 -7.39 1.23 25.87
C SER A 126 -7.73 1.65 27.31
#